data_AF-A0A5Y9CKC3-F1
#
_entry.id   AF-A0A5Y9CKC3-F1
#
_cell.length_a   1.000
_cell.length_b   1.000
_cell.length_c   1.000
_cell.angle_alpha   90.00
_cell.angle_beta   90.00
_cell.angle_gamma   90.00
#
_symmetry.space_group_name_H-M   'P 1'
#
loop_
_entity.id
_entity.type
_entity.pdbx_description
1 polymer ?
#
loop_
_entity_poly.entity_id
_entity_poly.type
_entity_poly.pdbx_seq_one_letter_code
_entity_poly.pdbx_strand_id
1 'polypeptide(L)'
;TGVEASIDANGQLLLSSREGRGIKIEGSIGAGAFINKDMMENYGRLSLVKNDGKDILVSGTGLSSAGFGAGNFISQASVSLRESKGQLDANIADAMGFGSVNKGIMLGGVSSVSAYMSSAGSGFSSGSGYSVGSGKGYSAMLSNVVTISTSSAVSKIYNVSAGSGFSSGSTLSQFATMKTSAGNLLGAKDETAGVTTLKGAMA
;
A
#
# COMPACT_ATOMS: atom_id res chain seq x y z
N THR A 1 -2.77 -9.97 -22.68
CA THR A 1 -2.47 -9.27 -21.41
C THR A 1 -2.60 -10.20 -20.20
N GLY A 2 -3.68 -11.01 -20.15
CA GLY A 2 -4.12 -11.78 -18.97
C GLY A 2 -4.14 -10.97 -17.69
N VAL A 3 -4.64 -9.76 -17.88
CA VAL A 3 -5.20 -8.90 -16.86
C VAL A 3 -6.71 -9.04 -16.98
N GLU A 4 -7.39 -9.22 -15.86
CA GLU A 4 -8.84 -9.24 -15.73
C GLU A 4 -9.29 -7.95 -15.07
N ALA A 5 -10.21 -7.24 -15.72
CA ALA A 5 -10.83 -6.04 -15.17
C ALA A 5 -12.15 -6.39 -14.49
N SER A 6 -12.39 -5.80 -13.33
CA SER A 6 -13.63 -5.96 -12.56
C SER A 6 -13.95 -4.67 -11.80
N ILE A 7 -15.17 -4.57 -11.31
CA ILE A 7 -15.60 -3.48 -10.43
C ILE A 7 -15.82 -4.07 -9.03
N ASP A 8 -15.24 -3.44 -8.02
CA ASP A 8 -15.40 -3.88 -6.63
C ASP A 8 -16.77 -3.47 -6.06
N ALA A 9 -17.06 -3.88 -4.82
CA ALA A 9 -18.31 -3.54 -4.15
C ALA A 9 -18.50 -2.03 -3.89
N ASN A 10 -17.42 -1.25 -3.94
CA ASN A 10 -17.43 0.20 -3.75
C ASN A 10 -17.46 0.97 -5.09
N GLY A 11 -17.54 0.26 -6.23
CA GLY A 11 -17.54 0.87 -7.56
C GLY A 11 -16.15 1.22 -8.11
N GLN A 12 -15.07 0.75 -7.47
CA GLN A 12 -13.70 1.00 -7.89
C GLN A 12 -13.27 0.00 -8.98
N LEU A 13 -12.47 0.49 -9.93
CA LEU A 13 -11.85 -0.36 -10.95
C LEU A 13 -10.75 -1.23 -10.33
N LEU A 14 -10.88 -2.55 -10.49
CA LEU A 14 -9.88 -3.52 -10.07
C LEU A 14 -9.30 -4.23 -11.30
N LEU A 15 -7.98 -4.18 -11.42
CA LEU A 15 -7.21 -4.92 -12.41
C LEU A 15 -6.43 -6.03 -11.71
N SER A 16 -6.73 -7.28 -12.03
CA SER A 16 -6.11 -8.45 -11.43
C SER A 16 -5.36 -9.29 -12.47
N SER A 17 -4.27 -9.93 -12.06
CA SER A 17 -3.47 -10.83 -12.90
C SER A 17 -3.44 -12.20 -12.25
N ARG A 18 -4.23 -13.15 -12.79
CA ARG A 18 -4.39 -14.49 -12.20
C ARG A 18 -3.09 -15.30 -12.17
N GLU A 19 -2.22 -15.07 -13.14
CA GLU A 19 -0.93 -15.76 -13.26
C GLU A 19 0.20 -15.03 -12.53
N GLY A 20 -0.10 -13.95 -11.79
CA GLY A 20 0.93 -13.19 -11.06
C GLY A 20 1.88 -12.38 -11.96
N ARG A 21 1.51 -12.14 -13.23
CA ARG A 21 2.26 -11.25 -14.12
C ARG A 21 2.06 -9.79 -13.72
N GLY A 22 3.09 -8.97 -13.87
CA GLY A 22 2.99 -7.53 -13.67
C GLY A 22 2.00 -6.87 -14.62
N ILE A 23 1.35 -5.83 -14.11
CA ILE A 23 0.42 -4.97 -14.84
C ILE A 23 1.14 -3.65 -15.09
N LYS A 24 1.46 -3.39 -16.37
CA LYS A 24 1.98 -2.11 -16.84
C LYS A 24 0.98 -1.51 -17.81
N ILE A 25 0.50 -0.31 -17.50
CA ILE A 25 -0.45 0.44 -18.30
C ILE A 25 0.35 1.53 -19.02
N GLU A 26 0.36 1.48 -20.35
CA GLU A 26 0.95 2.52 -21.18
C GLU A 26 -0.15 3.41 -21.77
N GLY A 27 0.20 4.67 -22.05
CA GLY A 27 -0.79 5.68 -22.45
C GLY A 27 -1.64 6.20 -21.28
N SER A 28 -2.75 6.89 -21.59
CA SER A 28 -3.65 7.46 -20.59
C SER A 28 -4.85 6.56 -20.35
N ILE A 29 -5.03 6.08 -19.12
CA ILE A 29 -6.24 5.34 -18.69
C ILE A 29 -7.41 6.28 -18.33
N GLY A 30 -7.13 7.58 -18.24
CA GLY A 30 -8.08 8.61 -17.80
C GLY A 30 -8.17 8.74 -16.29
N ALA A 31 -8.18 9.98 -15.79
CA ALA A 31 -8.21 10.26 -14.35
C ALA A 31 -9.49 9.75 -13.64
N GLY A 32 -10.57 9.52 -14.38
CA GLY A 32 -11.81 8.92 -13.85
C GLY A 32 -11.67 7.45 -13.43
N ALA A 33 -10.60 6.76 -13.83
CA ALA A 33 -10.31 5.41 -13.36
C ALA A 33 -9.71 5.37 -11.95
N PHE A 34 -9.27 6.52 -11.41
CA PHE A 34 -8.62 6.64 -10.09
C PHE A 34 -7.39 5.73 -9.89
N ILE A 35 -6.77 5.28 -10.98
CA ILE A 35 -5.46 4.64 -10.98
C ILE A 35 -4.42 5.74 -11.06
N ASN A 36 -3.70 5.98 -9.96
CA ASN A 36 -2.69 7.03 -9.88
C ASN A 36 -1.47 6.72 -10.76
N LYS A 37 -0.70 7.75 -11.09
CA LYS A 37 0.56 7.63 -11.85
C LYS A 37 1.48 6.54 -11.27
N ASP A 38 1.60 6.51 -9.95
CA ASP A 38 2.46 5.57 -9.22
C ASP A 38 1.94 4.12 -9.24
N MET A 39 0.70 3.90 -9.72
CA MET A 39 0.05 2.58 -9.83
C MET A 39 0.03 2.04 -11.27
N MET A 40 0.47 2.82 -12.25
CA MET A 40 0.46 2.41 -13.67
C MET A 40 1.44 1.26 -13.96
N GLU A 41 2.40 1.02 -13.08
CA GLU A 41 3.33 -0.09 -13.16
C GLU A 41 3.36 -0.83 -11.81
N ASN A 42 2.76 -2.02 -11.78
CA ASN A 42 2.55 -2.79 -10.55
C ASN A 42 2.83 -4.28 -10.80
N TYR A 43 3.79 -4.85 -10.06
CA TYR A 43 4.20 -6.24 -10.15
C TYR A 43 3.67 -7.12 -9.00
N GLY A 44 2.71 -6.62 -8.23
CA GLY A 44 2.16 -7.32 -7.08
C GLY A 44 3.07 -7.28 -5.85
N ARG A 45 2.86 -8.23 -4.92
CA ARG A 45 3.66 -8.40 -3.71
C ARG A 45 4.11 -9.84 -3.59
N LEU A 46 5.24 -10.04 -2.92
CA LEU A 46 5.73 -11.36 -2.56
C LEU A 46 5.53 -11.58 -1.05
N SER A 47 4.93 -12.71 -0.69
CA SER A 47 4.73 -13.14 0.69
C SER A 47 5.51 -14.43 0.92
N LEU A 48 6.35 -14.43 1.95
CA LEU A 48 7.17 -15.58 2.35
C LEU A 48 6.65 -16.10 3.69
N VAL A 49 6.51 -17.42 3.83
CA VAL A 49 6.04 -18.07 5.05
C VAL A 49 7.06 -19.09 5.51
N LYS A 50 7.39 -19.05 6.80
CA LYS A 50 8.29 -20.01 7.45
C LYS A 50 7.60 -20.58 8.69
N ASN A 51 7.86 -21.84 8.99
CA ASN A 51 7.15 -22.62 10.01
C ASN A 51 7.97 -22.87 11.29
N ASP A 52 9.17 -22.30 11.43
CA ASP A 52 10.02 -22.49 12.62
C ASP A 52 10.05 -21.28 13.57
N GLY A 53 9.26 -20.25 13.28
CA GLY A 53 9.15 -19.02 14.07
C GLY A 53 10.39 -18.12 14.06
N LYS A 54 11.46 -18.50 13.35
CA LYS A 54 12.64 -17.66 13.15
C LYS A 54 12.44 -16.76 11.94
N ASP A 55 13.20 -15.67 11.91
CA ASP A 55 13.17 -14.73 10.79
C ASP A 55 13.59 -15.39 9.46
N ILE A 56 13.10 -14.82 8.36
CA ILE A 56 13.51 -15.18 7.00
C ILE A 56 14.56 -14.17 6.54
N LEU A 57 15.83 -14.56 6.63
CA LEU A 57 16.90 -13.70 6.12
C LEU A 57 16.90 -13.69 4.58
N VAL A 58 16.32 -12.64 3.99
CA VAL A 58 16.37 -12.39 2.55
C VAL A 58 17.58 -11.51 2.24
N SER A 59 18.52 -12.03 1.45
CA SER A 59 19.70 -11.30 1.00
C SER A 59 20.04 -11.68 -0.45
N GLY A 60 20.62 -10.75 -1.20
CA GLY A 60 20.97 -10.97 -2.60
C GLY A 60 20.98 -9.67 -3.40
N THR A 61 21.05 -9.81 -4.72
CA THR A 61 20.95 -8.68 -5.66
C THR A 61 19.52 -8.54 -6.19
N GLY A 62 19.12 -7.33 -6.57
CA GLY A 62 17.81 -7.09 -7.20
C GLY A 62 16.58 -7.19 -6.28
N LEU A 63 16.75 -7.17 -4.95
CA LEU A 63 15.64 -7.29 -3.99
C LEU A 63 14.58 -6.19 -4.11
N SER A 64 14.95 -5.00 -4.58
CA SER A 64 14.01 -3.90 -4.84
C SER A 64 12.92 -4.26 -5.84
N SER A 65 13.22 -5.14 -6.81
CA SER A 65 12.25 -5.60 -7.81
C SER A 65 11.18 -6.52 -7.23
N ALA A 66 11.50 -7.20 -6.11
CA ALA A 66 10.57 -8.05 -5.38
C ALA A 66 9.92 -7.33 -4.17
N GLY A 67 10.22 -6.03 -3.99
CA GLY A 67 9.71 -5.26 -2.85
C GLY A 67 10.43 -5.50 -1.52
N PHE A 68 11.61 -6.15 -1.53
CA PHE A 68 12.43 -6.42 -0.34
C PHE A 68 13.72 -5.57 -0.29
N GLY A 69 13.79 -4.48 -1.05
CA GLY A 69 14.93 -3.57 -1.03
C GLY A 69 14.98 -2.69 0.22
N ALA A 70 16.13 -2.08 0.50
CA ALA A 70 16.34 -1.23 1.67
C ALA A 70 15.43 0.01 1.75
N GLY A 71 14.83 0.42 0.63
CA GLY A 71 13.86 1.53 0.56
C GLY A 71 12.40 1.08 0.70
N ASN A 72 12.12 -0.22 0.81
CA ASN A 72 10.77 -0.77 0.91
C ASN A 72 10.42 -1.00 2.38
N PHE A 73 9.18 -0.66 2.77
CA PHE A 73 8.65 -1.03 4.08
C PHE A 73 8.03 -2.43 4.00
N ILE A 74 8.55 -3.35 4.80
CA ILE A 74 8.23 -4.78 4.78
C ILE A 74 7.57 -5.15 6.11
N SER A 75 6.41 -5.78 6.03
CA SER A 75 5.68 -6.28 7.19
C SER A 75 6.09 -7.73 7.48
N GLN A 76 6.48 -8.01 8.71
CA GLN A 76 6.88 -9.33 9.17
C GLN A 76 6.30 -9.61 10.57
N ALA A 77 5.87 -10.84 10.80
CA ALA A 77 5.31 -11.28 12.07
C ALA A 77 5.51 -12.79 12.25
N SER A 78 5.61 -13.22 13.50
CA SER A 78 5.48 -14.63 13.91
C SER A 78 4.21 -14.73 14.76
N VAL A 79 3.32 -15.67 14.42
CA VAL A 79 1.99 -15.78 15.02
C VAL A 79 1.86 -17.15 15.68
N SER A 80 1.51 -17.18 16.97
CA SER A 80 1.20 -18.43 17.66
C SER A 80 -0.19 -18.95 17.33
N LEU A 81 -0.42 -20.25 17.54
CA LEU A 81 -1.74 -20.87 17.37
C LEU A 81 -2.82 -20.24 18.28
N ARG A 82 -2.41 -19.63 19.41
CA ARG A 82 -3.35 -18.91 20.27
C ARG A 82 -3.77 -17.59 19.63
N GLU A 83 -2.82 -16.84 19.09
CA GLU A 83 -3.06 -15.55 18.45
C GLU A 83 -3.90 -15.70 17.18
N SER A 84 -3.71 -16.77 16.41
CA SER A 84 -4.51 -17.03 15.21
C SER A 84 -6.00 -17.29 15.49
N LYS A 85 -6.38 -17.59 16.74
CA LYS A 85 -7.78 -17.73 17.16
C LYS A 85 -8.45 -16.40 17.53
N GLY A 86 -7.67 -15.35 17.77
CA GLY A 86 -8.15 -14.03 18.12
C GLY A 86 -8.36 -13.13 16.90
N GLN A 87 -8.79 -11.90 17.16
CA GLN A 87 -8.75 -10.81 16.17
C GLN A 87 -7.30 -10.53 15.77
N LEU A 88 -7.05 -10.38 14.47
CA LEU A 88 -5.70 -10.15 13.94
C LEU A 88 -5.44 -8.65 13.85
N ASP A 89 -4.38 -8.17 14.50
CA ASP A 89 -3.92 -6.78 14.39
C ASP A 89 -3.61 -6.43 12.92
N ALA A 90 -3.89 -5.20 12.51
CA ALA A 90 -3.69 -4.77 11.13
C ALA A 90 -2.27 -5.00 10.57
N ASN A 91 -1.21 -4.87 11.39
CA ASN A 91 0.16 -5.15 10.96
C ASN A 91 0.42 -6.65 10.78
N ILE A 92 -0.15 -7.48 11.67
CA ILE A 92 -0.11 -8.94 11.53
C ILE A 92 -0.88 -9.35 10.27
N ALA A 93 -2.05 -8.76 10.03
CA ALA A 93 -2.84 -9.01 8.83
C ALA A 93 -2.07 -8.65 7.54
N ASP A 94 -1.40 -7.49 7.46
CA ASP A 94 -0.58 -7.13 6.29
C ASP A 94 0.59 -8.11 6.11
N ALA A 95 1.22 -8.58 7.19
CA ALA A 95 2.26 -9.62 7.15
C ALA A 95 1.74 -10.99 6.69
N MET A 96 0.50 -11.35 7.05
CA MET A 96 -0.19 -12.55 6.58
C MET A 96 -0.68 -12.44 5.13
N GLY A 97 -0.51 -11.28 4.48
CA GLY A 97 -0.89 -11.06 3.09
C GLY A 97 -2.36 -10.65 2.90
N PHE A 98 -3.00 -10.09 3.94
CA PHE A 98 -4.29 -9.44 3.78
C PHE A 98 -4.14 -8.09 3.05
N GLY A 99 -5.21 -7.67 2.39
CA GLY A 99 -5.37 -6.30 1.89
C GLY A 99 -5.85 -5.32 2.96
N SER A 100 -5.48 -5.52 4.23
CA SER A 100 -5.98 -4.74 5.38
C SER A 100 -5.59 -3.25 5.32
N VAL A 101 -4.66 -2.90 4.42
CA VAL A 101 -4.16 -1.54 4.24
C VAL A 101 -4.22 -1.14 2.77
N ASN A 102 -4.91 -0.03 2.49
CA ASN A 102 -4.93 0.52 1.14
C ASN A 102 -3.69 1.39 0.90
N LYS A 103 -2.55 0.77 0.54
CA LYS A 103 -1.32 1.50 0.20
C LYS A 103 -1.44 2.26 -1.15
N GLY A 104 -2.49 2.02 -1.94
CA GLY A 104 -2.73 2.69 -3.22
C GLY A 104 -3.17 4.16 -3.10
N ILE A 105 -3.57 4.60 -1.91
CA ILE A 105 -3.90 6.02 -1.64
C ILE A 105 -2.66 6.85 -1.27
N MET A 106 -1.46 6.27 -1.27
CA MET A 106 -0.22 7.02 -1.07
C MET A 106 0.20 7.69 -2.37
N LEU A 107 0.60 8.97 -2.29
CA LEU A 107 1.26 9.67 -3.40
C LEU A 107 2.66 10.10 -2.99
N GLY A 108 3.65 9.61 -3.72
CA GLY A 108 5.05 9.95 -3.49
C GLY A 108 5.45 11.28 -4.15
N GLY A 109 6.35 12.02 -3.50
CA GLY A 109 7.00 13.20 -4.09
C GLY A 109 6.12 14.45 -4.23
N VAL A 110 4.94 14.47 -3.58
CA VAL A 110 4.01 15.60 -3.63
C VAL A 110 3.68 16.12 -2.23
N SER A 111 3.48 17.43 -2.09
CA SER A 111 3.18 18.09 -0.81
C SER A 111 1.68 18.24 -0.53
N SER A 112 0.84 18.16 -1.56
CA SER A 112 -0.62 18.29 -1.46
C SER A 112 -1.34 17.63 -2.63
N VAL A 113 -2.65 17.39 -2.48
CA VAL A 113 -3.53 16.92 -3.57
C VAL A 113 -3.55 17.92 -4.73
N SER A 114 -3.55 19.22 -4.46
CA SER A 114 -3.51 20.25 -5.51
C SER A 114 -2.19 20.23 -6.30
N ALA A 115 -1.06 19.99 -5.62
CA ALA A 115 0.24 19.83 -6.26
C ALA A 115 0.27 18.56 -7.14
N TYR A 116 -0.29 17.46 -6.66
CA TYR A 116 -0.45 16.24 -7.46
C TYR A 116 -1.32 16.46 -8.69
N MET A 117 -2.50 17.07 -8.53
CA MET A 117 -3.39 17.32 -9.66
C MET A 117 -2.74 18.22 -10.73
N SER A 118 -1.88 19.14 -10.31
CA SER A 118 -1.12 20.01 -11.22
C SER A 118 0.12 19.35 -11.82
N SER A 119 0.53 18.18 -11.33
CA SER A 119 1.74 17.48 -11.78
C SER A 119 1.54 16.84 -13.16
N ALA A 120 2.62 16.79 -13.94
CA ALA A 120 2.60 16.18 -15.27
C ALA A 120 2.30 14.67 -15.17
N GLY A 121 1.35 14.20 -15.99
CA GLY A 121 0.94 12.80 -16.02
C GLY A 121 -0.04 12.38 -14.91
N SER A 122 -0.53 13.32 -14.09
CA SER A 122 -1.57 13.04 -13.09
C SER A 122 -2.95 12.74 -13.70
N GLY A 123 -3.18 13.20 -14.95
CA GLY A 123 -4.48 13.15 -15.60
C GLY A 123 -5.46 14.25 -15.15
N PHE A 124 -5.06 15.11 -14.21
CA PHE A 124 -5.87 16.21 -13.66
C PHE A 124 -5.39 17.61 -14.09
N SER A 125 -4.48 17.70 -15.06
CA SER A 125 -3.95 18.98 -15.55
C SER A 125 -5.04 19.87 -16.15
N SER A 126 -4.77 21.17 -16.29
CA SER A 126 -5.67 22.09 -17.02
C SER A 126 -6.00 21.54 -18.42
N GLY A 127 -7.26 21.63 -18.83
CA GLY A 127 -7.76 21.10 -20.12
C GLY A 127 -8.08 19.60 -20.12
N SER A 128 -7.76 18.84 -19.06
CA SER A 128 -8.08 17.40 -18.97
C SER A 128 -9.58 17.08 -18.79
N GLY A 129 -10.38 18.07 -18.39
CA GLY A 129 -11.76 17.87 -17.95
C GLY A 129 -11.90 17.31 -16.52
N TYR A 130 -10.76 17.05 -15.84
CA TYR A 130 -10.67 16.57 -14.46
C TYR A 130 -9.97 17.56 -13.52
N SER A 131 -9.62 18.74 -14.01
CA SER A 131 -8.82 19.72 -13.25
C SER A 131 -9.50 20.27 -12.01
N VAL A 132 -8.69 20.80 -11.10
CA VAL A 132 -9.18 21.62 -9.98
C VAL A 132 -10.04 22.75 -10.55
N GLY A 133 -11.21 22.98 -9.95
CA GLY A 133 -12.13 24.03 -10.41
C GLY A 133 -12.95 23.69 -11.66
N SER A 134 -12.90 22.45 -12.16
CA SER A 134 -13.72 21.99 -13.31
C SER A 134 -15.24 21.90 -13.04
N GLY A 135 -15.71 22.29 -11.85
CA GLY A 135 -17.11 22.13 -11.41
C GLY A 135 -17.52 20.70 -11.07
N LYS A 136 -16.67 19.69 -11.35
CA LYS A 136 -16.96 18.26 -11.13
C LYS A 136 -16.48 17.70 -9.80
N GLY A 137 -15.83 18.51 -8.97
CA GLY A 137 -15.46 18.15 -7.59
C GLY A 137 -14.44 17.01 -7.45
N TYR A 138 -13.64 16.67 -8.47
CA TYR A 138 -12.71 15.53 -8.40
C TYR A 138 -11.66 15.63 -7.28
N SER A 139 -11.27 16.84 -6.88
CA SER A 139 -10.38 17.03 -5.73
C SER A 139 -10.97 16.52 -4.41
N ALA A 140 -12.30 16.50 -4.27
CA ALA A 140 -12.97 15.94 -3.10
C ALA A 140 -12.87 14.40 -3.06
N MET A 141 -12.85 13.74 -4.22
CA MET A 141 -12.66 12.29 -4.32
C MET A 141 -11.23 11.85 -3.96
N LEU A 142 -10.27 12.78 -4.05
CA LEU A 142 -8.87 12.57 -3.65
C LEU A 142 -8.58 13.01 -2.20
N SER A 143 -9.60 13.38 -1.42
CA SER A 143 -9.43 13.89 -0.05
C SER A 143 -8.83 12.88 0.92
N ASN A 144 -9.04 11.58 0.68
CA ASN A 144 -8.50 10.49 1.51
C ASN A 144 -7.08 10.07 1.13
N VAL A 145 -6.45 10.75 0.17
CA VAL A 145 -5.10 10.44 -0.31
C VAL A 145 -4.04 10.97 0.65
N VAL A 146 -2.99 10.19 0.87
CA VAL A 146 -1.88 10.52 1.77
C VAL A 146 -0.66 10.95 0.97
N THR A 147 -0.26 12.21 1.12
CA THR A 147 0.89 12.77 0.39
C THR A 147 2.19 12.66 1.19
N ILE A 148 3.18 11.99 0.60
CA ILE A 148 4.53 11.82 1.13
C ILE A 148 5.50 12.67 0.29
N SER A 149 5.76 13.89 0.75
CA SER A 149 6.62 14.84 0.04
C SER A 149 8.10 14.44 0.06
N THR A 150 8.56 13.85 1.16
CA THR A 150 9.94 13.41 1.38
C THR A 150 9.96 12.14 2.23
N SER A 151 11.10 11.44 2.28
CA SER A 151 11.28 10.25 3.11
C SER A 151 11.02 10.51 4.61
N SER A 152 11.28 11.72 5.09
CA SER A 152 10.98 12.11 6.49
C SER A 152 9.47 12.18 6.76
N ALA A 153 8.65 12.43 5.73
CA ALA A 153 7.19 12.47 5.85
C ALA A 153 6.57 11.07 6.03
N VAL A 154 7.34 10.00 5.87
CA VAL A 154 6.90 8.61 6.10
C VAL A 154 6.50 8.37 7.56
N SER A 155 7.04 9.17 8.49
CA SER A 155 6.61 9.22 9.89
C SER A 155 5.14 9.57 10.12
N LYS A 156 4.43 10.09 9.10
CA LYS A 156 2.97 10.25 9.13
C LYS A 156 2.24 8.91 9.19
N ILE A 157 2.85 7.86 8.64
CA ILE A 157 2.20 6.57 8.37
C ILE A 157 2.85 5.44 9.17
N TYR A 158 4.16 5.51 9.40
CA TYR A 158 4.94 4.48 10.09
C TYR A 158 5.49 4.98 11.43
N ASN A 159 5.68 4.05 12.36
CA ASN A 159 6.25 4.28 13.68
C ASN A 159 7.79 4.34 13.62
N VAL A 160 8.33 5.44 13.09
CA VAL A 160 9.78 5.67 12.90
C VAL A 160 10.33 6.79 13.79
N SER A 161 9.63 7.16 14.86
CA SER A 161 10.10 8.20 15.80
C SER A 161 11.33 7.74 16.58
N ALA A 162 12.09 8.69 17.12
CA ALA A 162 13.17 8.37 18.05
C ALA A 162 12.65 7.52 19.22
N GLY A 163 13.38 6.48 19.61
CA GLY A 163 12.98 5.55 20.67
C GLY A 163 12.01 4.44 20.26
N SER A 164 11.51 4.41 19.02
CA SER A 164 10.61 3.36 18.52
C SER A 164 11.28 2.00 18.26
N GLY A 165 12.62 1.98 18.21
CA GLY A 165 13.38 0.83 17.69
C GLY A 165 13.44 0.76 16.16
N PHE A 166 12.68 1.60 15.45
CA PHE A 166 12.62 1.66 13.98
C PHE A 166 12.95 3.06 13.43
N SER A 167 13.64 3.89 14.22
CA SER A 167 14.01 5.24 13.80
C SER A 167 14.88 5.24 12.54
N SER A 168 14.91 6.35 11.80
CA SER A 168 15.83 6.48 10.66
C SER A 168 17.27 6.13 11.08
N GLY A 169 17.94 5.25 10.33
CA GLY A 169 19.29 4.76 10.62
C GLY A 169 19.37 3.57 11.58
N SER A 170 18.26 3.10 12.16
CA SER A 170 18.23 2.02 13.17
C SER A 170 18.44 0.60 12.64
N THR A 171 18.99 0.41 11.43
CA THR A 171 19.07 -0.85 10.65
C THR A 171 17.77 -1.64 10.46
N LEU A 172 16.71 -1.31 11.21
CA LEU A 172 15.40 -1.95 11.26
C LEU A 172 14.29 -1.05 10.75
N SER A 173 14.60 0.19 10.32
CA SER A 173 13.59 1.17 9.91
C SER A 173 12.66 0.70 8.79
N GLN A 174 13.12 -0.22 7.94
CA GLN A 174 12.31 -0.84 6.89
C GLN A 174 11.20 -1.77 7.43
N PHE A 175 11.30 -2.19 8.70
CA PHE A 175 10.33 -3.05 9.37
C PHE A 175 9.42 -2.26 10.33
N ALA A 176 9.46 -0.93 10.27
CA ALA A 176 8.60 -0.09 11.10
C ALA A 176 7.13 -0.47 10.92
N THR A 177 6.40 -0.59 12.02
CA THR A 177 4.96 -0.87 11.98
C THR A 177 4.18 0.34 11.48
N MET A 178 3.06 0.08 10.82
CA MET A 178 2.13 1.11 10.41
C MET A 178 1.36 1.63 11.63
N LYS A 179 0.96 2.89 11.57
CA LYS A 179 0.04 3.47 12.56
C LYS A 179 -1.36 2.93 12.33
N THR A 180 -1.89 2.21 13.32
CA THR A 180 -3.22 1.58 13.27
C THR A 180 -4.28 2.38 14.05
N SER A 181 -3.86 3.31 14.90
CA SER A 181 -4.74 4.17 15.70
C SER A 181 -4.54 5.66 15.38
N ALA A 182 -3.90 6.44 16.27
CA ALA A 182 -3.63 7.85 16.01
C ALA A 182 -2.74 8.02 14.76
N GLY A 183 -3.24 8.75 13.76
CA GLY A 183 -2.53 8.91 12.49
C GLY A 183 -2.63 7.70 11.55
N ASN A 184 -3.67 6.88 11.69
CA ASN A 184 -4.01 5.81 10.75
C ASN A 184 -4.56 6.37 9.42
N LEU A 185 -3.67 7.02 8.67
CA LEU A 185 -4.02 7.64 7.40
C LEU A 185 -4.27 6.62 6.28
N LEU A 186 -3.84 5.36 6.46
CA LEU A 186 -4.04 4.30 5.48
C LEU A 186 -5.31 3.48 5.69
N GLY A 187 -6.07 3.77 6.76
CA GLY A 187 -7.23 2.97 7.13
C GLY A 187 -6.87 1.52 7.46
N ALA A 188 -5.67 1.29 8.02
CA ALA A 188 -5.23 -0.01 8.48
C ALA A 188 -6.22 -0.52 9.52
N LYS A 189 -6.88 -1.63 9.22
CA LYS A 189 -7.92 -2.21 10.07
C LYS A 189 -7.51 -3.60 10.52
N ASP A 190 -7.97 -3.96 11.71
CA ASP A 190 -7.87 -5.32 12.19
C ASP A 190 -8.76 -6.23 11.34
N GLU A 191 -8.36 -7.50 11.26
CA GLU A 191 -9.11 -8.52 10.54
C GLU A 191 -9.81 -9.45 11.52
N THR A 192 -10.96 -9.97 11.10
CA THR A 192 -11.79 -10.87 11.90
C THR A 192 -11.06 -12.17 12.21
N ALA A 193 -11.53 -12.87 13.25
CA ALA A 193 -10.81 -13.99 13.84
C ALA A 193 -10.42 -15.06 12.82
N GLY A 194 -9.13 -15.38 12.75
CA GLY A 194 -8.44 -16.28 11.81
C GLY A 194 -9.31 -16.90 10.72
N VAL A 195 -9.89 -18.07 11.00
CA VAL A 195 -10.59 -18.93 10.04
C VAL A 195 -11.89 -18.37 9.46
N THR A 196 -12.37 -17.23 9.95
CA THR A 196 -13.59 -16.57 9.42
C THR A 196 -13.35 -15.82 8.12
N THR A 197 -12.09 -15.66 7.72
CA THR A 197 -11.69 -15.04 6.46
C THR A 197 -10.96 -16.05 5.58
N LEU A 198 -11.05 -15.89 4.25
CA LEU A 198 -10.34 -16.78 3.32
C LEU A 198 -8.84 -16.79 3.59
N LYS A 199 -8.25 -15.61 3.86
CA LYS A 199 -6.81 -15.51 4.05
C LYS A 199 -6.35 -16.04 5.41
N GLY A 200 -7.14 -15.84 6.47
CA GLY A 200 -6.85 -16.41 7.77
C GLY A 200 -7.07 -17.93 7.84
N ALA A 201 -7.88 -18.51 6.94
CA ALA A 201 -7.98 -19.96 6.79
C ALA A 201 -6.79 -20.59 6.02
N MET A 202 -6.08 -19.79 5.20
CA MET A 202 -4.91 -20.24 4.42
C MET A 202 -3.57 -20.11 5.18
N ALA A 203 -3.56 -19.38 6.29
CA ALA A 203 -2.36 -19.10 7.09
C ALA A 203 -2.30 -19.98 8.33
#